data_AF-A0A7Y9G5S3-F1
#
_entry.id   AF-A0A7Y9G5S3-F1
#
_cell.length_a   1.000
_cell.length_b   1.000
_cell.length_c   1.000
_cell.angle_alpha   90.00
_cell.angle_beta   90.00
_cell.angle_gamma   90.00
#
_symmetry.space_group_name_H-M   'P 1'
#
loop_
_entity.id
_entity.type
_entity.pdbx_description
1 polymer ?
#
loop_
_entity_poly.entity_id
_entity_poly.type
_entity_poly.pdbx_seq_one_letter_code
_entity_poly.pdbx_strand_id
1 'polypeptide(L)' 'MFTPVFAVAAGWLAGVVAQLVPGAHLDETQVTTFMVAATTAALGSGWKWLQGWQQHERLVADGKAAPVRSSRERRSRKAT' A
#
# COMPACT_ATOMS: atom_id res chain seq x y z
N MET A 1 -12.53 2.31 0.89
CA MET A 1 -11.60 1.45 0.13
C MET A 1 -10.21 2.04 0.31
N PHE A 2 -9.48 1.63 1.35
CA PHE A 2 -8.18 2.20 1.75
C PHE A 2 -7.00 1.34 1.26
N THR A 3 -7.10 0.81 0.06
CA THR A 3 -5.99 0.13 -0.62
C THR A 3 -5.70 0.68 -2.03
N PRO A 4 -5.68 2.00 -2.29
CA PRO A 4 -5.36 2.46 -3.64
C PRO A 4 -3.85 2.53 -3.92
N VAL A 5 -3.00 2.83 -2.93
CA VAL A 5 -1.58 3.10 -3.22
C VAL A 5 -0.76 1.81 -3.35
N PHE A 6 -0.97 0.81 -2.48
CA PHE A 6 -0.17 -0.42 -2.52
C PHE A 6 -0.47 -1.30 -3.72
N ALA A 7 -1.73 -1.39 -4.16
CA ALA A 7 -2.07 -2.16 -5.35
C ALA A 7 -1.44 -1.55 -6.61
N VAL A 8 -1.47 -0.22 -6.73
CA VAL A 8 -0.82 0.51 -7.82
C VAL A 8 0.71 0.38 -7.74
N ALA A 9 1.28 0.53 -6.54
CA ALA A 9 2.71 0.35 -6.32
C ALA A 9 3.19 -1.08 -6.62
N ALA A 10 2.42 -2.10 -6.22
CA ALA A 10 2.72 -3.50 -6.51
C ALA A 10 2.63 -3.80 -8.01
N GLY A 11 1.61 -3.26 -8.70
CA GLY A 11 1.48 -3.37 -10.15
C GLY A 11 2.62 -2.69 -10.90
N TRP A 12 3.04 -1.51 -10.46
CA TRP A 12 4.18 -0.79 -11.01
C TRP A 12 5.49 -1.55 -10.77
N LEU A 13 5.73 -2.03 -9.54
CA LEU A 13 6.92 -2.79 -9.18
C LEU A 13 7.03 -4.08 -10.00
N ALA A 14 5.93 -4.81 -10.17
CA ALA A 14 5.89 -5.99 -11.03
C ALA A 14 6.26 -5.67 -12.48
N GLY A 15 5.81 -4.52 -13.00
CA GLY A 15 6.18 -4.03 -14.33
C GLY A 15 7.67 -3.68 -14.46
N VAL A 16 8.24 -3.03 -13.44
CA VAL A 16 9.68 -2.70 -13.40
C VAL A 16 10.54 -3.95 -13.35
N VAL A 17 10.18 -4.93 -12.50
CA VAL A 17 10.90 -6.21 -12.40
C VAL A 17 10.83 -6.97 -13.72
N ALA A 18 9.67 -7.02 -14.38
CA ALA A 18 9.53 -7.69 -15.66
C ALA A 18 10.44 -7.10 -16.77
N GLN A 19 10.72 -5.80 -16.72
CA GLN A 19 11.56 -5.11 -17.71
C GLN A 19 13.06 -5.21 -17.43
N LEU A 20 13.47 -5.32 -16.16
CA LEU A 20 14.88 -5.34 -15.76
C LEU A 20 15.51 -6.75 -15.72
N VAL A 21 14.70 -7.81 -15.75
CA VAL A 21 15.15 -9.21 -15.63
C VAL A 21 15.46 -9.96 -16.96
N PRO A 22 15.35 -9.41 -18.20
CA PRO A 22 15.89 -10.10 -19.35
C PRO A 22 17.41 -9.82 -19.51
N GLY A 23 18.25 -10.73 -19.00
CA GLY A 23 19.69 -10.77 -19.33
C GLY A 23 20.62 -9.87 -18.51
N ALA A 24 20.20 -9.34 -17.36
CA ALA A 24 21.07 -8.54 -16.50
C ALA A 24 22.17 -9.39 -15.84
N HIS A 25 23.43 -9.10 -16.17
CA HIS A 25 24.58 -9.55 -15.37
C HIS A 25 24.52 -8.84 -14.02
N LEU A 26 23.92 -9.54 -13.05
CA LEU A 26 23.71 -9.04 -11.68
C LEU A 26 25.06 -9.01 -10.95
N ASP A 27 25.67 -7.83 -10.88
CA ASP A 27 26.76 -7.56 -9.94
C ASP A 27 26.18 -7.57 -8.52
N GLU A 28 26.70 -8.47 -7.67
CA GLU A 28 26.20 -8.76 -6.32
C GLU A 28 26.09 -7.49 -5.45
N THR A 29 27.01 -6.54 -5.65
CA THR A 29 27.04 -5.25 -4.94
C THR A 29 25.84 -4.37 -5.31
N GLN A 30 25.44 -4.37 -6.58
CA GLN A 30 24.33 -3.55 -7.08
C GLN A 30 22.99 -4.13 -6.64
N VAL A 31 22.87 -5.46 -6.66
CA VAL A 31 21.68 -6.17 -6.14
C VAL A 31 21.52 -5.94 -4.65
N THR A 32 22.61 -6.06 -3.88
CA THR A 32 22.58 -5.83 -2.43
C THR A 32 22.15 -4.40 -2.13
N THR A 33 22.70 -3.41 -2.83
CA THR A 33 22.33 -2.00 -2.66
C THR A 33 20.86 -1.77 -2.99
N PHE A 34 20.37 -2.34 -4.09
CA PHE A 34 18.96 -2.27 -4.46
C PHE A 34 18.06 -2.92 -3.41
N MET A 35 18.41 -4.10 -2.92
CA MET A 35 17.63 -4.82 -1.90
C MET A 35 17.60 -4.05 -0.58
N VAL A 36 18.71 -3.45 -0.16
CA VAL A 36 18.75 -2.58 1.03
C VAL A 36 17.85 -1.37 0.82
N ALA A 37 18.01 -0.65 -0.30
CA ALA A 37 17.19 0.52 -0.61
C ALA A 37 15.69 0.17 -0.68
N ALA A 38 15.35 -0.94 -1.35
CA ALA A 38 13.99 -1.44 -1.46
C ALA A 38 13.41 -1.84 -0.10
N THR A 39 14.20 -2.51 0.75
CA THR A 39 13.78 -2.91 2.10
C THR A 39 13.58 -1.68 2.99
N THR A 40 14.50 -0.72 2.97
CA THR A 40 14.37 0.53 3.72
C THR A 40 13.14 1.32 3.27
N ALA A 41 12.91 1.42 1.96
CA ALA A 41 11.72 2.08 1.41
C ALA A 41 10.44 1.33 1.80
N ALA A 42 10.43 0.00 1.74
CA ALA A 42 9.29 -0.82 2.11
C ALA A 42 8.96 -0.70 3.61
N LEU A 43 9.97 -0.79 4.47
CA LEU A 43 9.81 -0.63 5.92
C LEU A 43 9.34 0.77 6.29
N GLY A 44 9.96 1.82 5.73
CA GLY A 44 9.56 3.21 6.00
C GLY A 44 8.14 3.50 5.55
N SER A 45 7.78 3.06 4.34
CA SER A 45 6.43 3.26 3.78
C SER A 45 5.38 2.44 4.52
N GLY A 46 5.70 1.18 4.83
CA GLY A 46 4.83 0.28 5.59
C GLY A 46 4.58 0.80 7.01
N TRP A 47 5.62 1.30 7.69
CA TRP A 47 5.51 1.88 9.02
C TRP A 47 4.63 3.13 9.03
N LYS A 48 4.84 4.07 8.10
CA LYS A 48 4.04 5.29 7.99
C LYS A 48 2.57 4.97 7.69
N TRP A 49 2.31 3.95 6.86
CA TRP A 49 0.95 3.50 6.59
C TRP A 49 0.29 2.86 7.81
N LEU A 50 1.00 2.00 8.55
CA LEU A 50 0.48 1.39 9.77
C LEU A 50 0.12 2.44 10.83
N GLN A 51 0.96 3.47 11.00
CA GLN A 51 0.65 4.60 11.88
C GLN A 51 -0.64 5.33 11.46
N GLY A 52 -0.77 5.62 10.15
CA GLY A 52 -1.98 6.24 9.61
C GLY A 52 -3.24 5.38 9.79
N TRP A 53 -3.13 4.07 9.61
CA TRP A 53 -4.23 3.13 9.82
C TRP A 53 -4.66 3.07 11.28
N GLN A 54 -3.72 2.93 12.22
CA GLN A 54 -4.03 2.94 13.64
C GLN A 54 -4.67 4.27 14.09
N GLN A 55 -4.22 5.39 13.54
CA GLN A 55 -4.83 6.69 13.81
C GLN A 55 -6.24 6.78 13.22
N HIS A 56 -6.46 6.26 12.01
CA HIS A 56 -7.78 6.20 11.40
C HIS A 56 -8.75 5.36 12.23
N GLU A 57 -8.35 4.15 12.66
CA GLU A 57 -9.16 3.28 13.51
C GLU A 57 -9.53 3.95 14.84
N ARG A 58 -8.58 4.65 15.47
CA ARG A 58 -8.85 5.45 16.68
C ARG A 58 -9.86 6.56 16.43
N LEU A 59 -9.75 7.28 15.31
CA LEU A 59 -10.70 8.35 14.95
C LEU A 59 -12.09 7.80 14.62
N VAL A 60 -12.19 6.59 14.07
CA VAL A 60 -13.45 5.88 13.85
C VAL A 60 -14.07 5.46 15.19
N ALA A 61 -13.27 4.94 16.12
CA ALA A 61 -13.73 4.57 17.46
C ALA A 61 -14.21 5.79 18.27
N ASP A 62 -13.54 6.92 18.16
CA ASP A 62 -13.93 8.21 18.78
C ASP A 62 -15.15 8.87 18.11
N GLY A 63 -15.70 8.28 17.04
CA GLY A 63 -16.83 8.83 16.28
C GLY A 63 -16.50 10.09 15.47
N LYS A 64 -15.22 10.48 15.38
CA LYS A 64 -14.73 11.66 14.66
C LYS A 64 -14.45 11.41 13.18
N ALA A 65 -14.29 10.14 12.78
CA ALA A 65 -14.23 9.72 11.39
C ALA A 65 -15.45 8.86 11.07
N ALA A 66 -16.13 9.17 9.95
CA ALA A 66 -17.25 8.35 9.49
C ALA A 66 -16.73 6.93 9.18
N PRO A 67 -17.26 5.87 9.83
CA PRO A 67 -16.93 4.51 9.45
C PRO A 67 -17.24 4.36 7.96
N VAL A 68 -16.31 3.78 7.21
CA VAL A 68 -16.49 3.57 5.76
C VAL A 68 -17.67 2.62 5.58
N ARG A 69 -18.89 3.16 5.46
CA ARG A 69 -20.11 2.37 5.29
C ARG A 69 -19.96 1.50 4.06
N SER A 70 -20.22 0.20 4.23
CA SER A 70 -20.18 -0.73 3.13
C SER A 70 -21.15 -0.26 2.03
N SER A 71 -20.77 -0.42 0.76
CA SER A 71 -21.63 -0.06 -0.38
C SER A 71 -23.03 -0.71 -0.31
N ARG A 72 -23.17 -1.79 0.48
CA ARG A 72 -24.42 -2.50 0.76
C ARG A 72 -25.41 -1.65 1.56
N GLU A 73 -24.93 -0.91 2.56
CA GLU A 73 -25.75 -0.07 3.42
C GLU A 73 -26.21 1.22 2.70
N ARG A 74 -25.36 1.74 1.81
CA ARG A 74 -25.67 2.89 0.96
C ARG A 74 -26.78 2.60 -0.05
N ARG A 75 -26.89 1.34 -0.52
CA ARG A 75 -27.92 0.91 -1.47
C ARG A 75 -29.28 0.72 -0.78
N SER A 76 -29.30 0.22 0.46
CA SER A 76 -30.51 0.06 1.26
C SER A 76 -31.20 1.40 1.56
N ARG A 77 -30.42 2.44 1.87
CA ARG A 77 -30.94 3.78 2.21
C ARG A 77 -31.52 4.59 1.03
N LYS A 78 -31.33 4.12 -0.22
CA LYS A 78 -31.90 4.73 -1.43
C LYS A 78 -33.20 4.05 -1.89
N ALA A 79 -33.57 2.93 -1.27
CA ALA A 79 -34.75 2.14 -1.59
C ALA A 79 -35.94 2.44 -0.67
N THR A 80 -35.86 3.52 0.12
CA THR A 80 -36.93 4.08 0.96
C THR A 80 -37.09 5.54 0.58
#